data_AF-A0A2S6VFX2-F1
#
_entry.id   AF-A0A2S6VFX2-F1
#
_cell.length_a   1.000
_cell.length_b   1.000
_cell.length_c   1.000
_cell.angle_alpha   90.00
_cell.angle_beta   90.00
_cell.angle_gamma   90.00
#
_symmetry.space_group_name_H-M   'P 1'
#
loop_
_entity.id
_entity.type
_entity.pdbx_description
1 polymer ?
#
loop_
_entity_poly.entity_id
_entity_poly.type
_entity_poly.pdbx_seq_one_letter_code
_entity_poly.pdbx_strand_id
1 'polypeptide(L)'
;MSKLLKTLIKGAIATPLMAASLYTSAVAQTPSTPPVPNNEQPGCLAGYPDGTFRGDRPVTRYEFAAGLNACLDRVNQLLPNRENLATRAEFEALIQRQRELNAEIRELNGRVSGE
;
A
#
# COMPACT_ATOMS: atom_id res chain seq x y z
N MET A 1 -4.59 49.53 -32.61
CA MET A 1 -3.39 49.36 -31.76
C MET A 1 -3.80 49.43 -30.29
N SER A 2 -3.22 48.57 -29.45
CA SER A 2 -3.21 48.69 -27.98
C SER A 2 -4.52 48.45 -27.20
N LYS A 3 -5.07 47.25 -27.33
CA LYS A 3 -5.76 46.58 -26.19
C LYS A 3 -5.15 45.22 -25.87
N LEU A 4 -4.61 44.55 -26.88
CA LEU A 4 -3.92 43.26 -26.75
C LEU A 4 -2.51 43.34 -26.13
N LEU A 5 -1.90 44.54 -26.07
CA LEU A 5 -0.54 44.73 -25.53
C LEU A 5 -0.51 45.06 -24.02
N LYS A 6 -1.66 45.43 -23.43
CA LYS A 6 -1.76 45.81 -22.00
C LYS A 6 -2.07 44.63 -21.07
N THR A 7 -2.46 43.47 -21.63
CA THR A 7 -2.71 42.24 -20.88
C THR A 7 -1.45 41.41 -20.63
N LEU A 8 -0.32 41.77 -21.23
CA LEU A 8 0.94 41.00 -21.15
C LEU A 8 1.89 41.41 -20.01
N ILE A 9 1.52 42.36 -19.13
CA ILE A 9 2.43 42.89 -18.09
C ILE A 9 1.94 42.67 -16.64
N LYS A 10 0.72 42.17 -16.43
CA LYS A 10 0.22 41.87 -15.06
C LYS A 10 0.50 40.42 -14.66
N GLY A 11 1.71 40.18 -14.15
CA GLY A 11 2.13 39.08 -13.22
C GLY A 11 2.02 37.64 -13.75
N ALA A 12 3.07 36.83 -13.95
CA ALA A 12 4.19 36.54 -13.03
C ALA A 12 3.70 36.56 -11.57
N ILE A 13 3.21 35.47 -10.99
CA ILE A 13 3.95 34.26 -10.64
C ILE A 13 3.01 33.05 -10.77
N ALA A 14 3.12 32.30 -11.88
CA ALA A 14 2.64 30.93 -11.92
C ALA A 14 3.87 30.04 -11.74
N THR A 15 4.18 29.72 -10.49
CA THR A 15 5.14 28.67 -10.17
C THR A 15 4.77 27.40 -10.94
N PRO A 16 5.73 26.74 -11.60
CA PRO A 16 5.42 25.62 -12.47
C PRO A 16 4.86 24.48 -11.62
N LEU A 17 3.63 24.11 -11.96
CA LEU A 17 2.95 22.92 -11.48
C LEU A 17 3.62 21.69 -12.14
N MET A 18 4.88 21.43 -11.82
CA MET A 18 5.56 20.19 -12.20
C MET A 18 6.04 19.47 -10.94
N ALA A 19 5.50 18.25 -10.78
CA ALA A 19 6.15 17.12 -10.13
C ALA A 19 6.18 17.00 -8.59
N ALA A 20 5.24 17.60 -7.85
CA ALA A 20 4.99 17.15 -6.46
C ALA A 20 4.05 15.92 -6.38
N SER A 21 3.45 15.48 -7.49
CA SER A 21 2.39 14.46 -7.45
C SER A 21 2.86 13.00 -7.49
N LEU A 22 4.17 12.72 -7.39
CA LEU A 22 4.70 11.35 -7.46
C LEU A 22 5.41 10.86 -6.18
N TYR A 23 5.42 11.64 -5.10
CA TYR A 23 6.06 11.24 -3.83
C TYR A 23 5.21 11.49 -2.57
N THR A 24 3.89 11.60 -2.68
CA THR A 24 3.05 11.40 -1.50
C THR A 24 2.71 9.92 -1.41
N SER A 25 3.67 9.14 -0.92
CA SER A 25 3.44 7.78 -0.47
C SER A 25 2.38 7.82 0.63
N ALA A 26 1.12 7.57 0.27
CA ALA A 26 0.03 6.98 1.05
C ALA A 26 0.14 7.00 2.60
N VAL A 27 0.35 8.15 3.23
CA VAL A 27 0.12 8.36 4.68
C VAL A 27 -0.87 9.50 4.96
N ALA A 28 -1.45 10.11 3.93
CA ALA A 28 -2.61 10.97 4.10
C ALA A 28 -3.86 10.09 4.35
N GLN A 29 -4.07 9.70 5.62
CA GLN A 29 -5.39 9.30 6.10
C GLN A 29 -6.33 10.50 5.88
N THR A 30 -7.09 10.47 4.80
CA THR A 30 -8.14 11.45 4.54
C THR A 30 -9.24 11.31 5.61
N PRO A 31 -9.67 12.38 6.27
CA PRO A 31 -10.51 12.33 7.48
C PRO A 31 -12.00 11.98 7.25
N SER A 32 -12.33 11.10 6.30
CA SER A 32 -13.73 10.82 5.97
C SER A 32 -13.96 9.50 5.23
N THR A 33 -13.24 8.42 5.54
CA THR A 33 -13.73 7.09 5.11
C THR A 33 -14.97 6.75 5.95
N PRO A 34 -16.14 6.48 5.33
CA PRO A 34 -17.29 5.95 6.08
C PRO A 34 -16.88 4.67 6.82
N PRO A 35 -17.59 4.29 7.91
CA PRO A 35 -17.35 3.01 8.57
C PRO A 35 -17.42 1.92 7.50
N VAL A 36 -16.29 1.24 7.28
CA VAL A 36 -16.21 0.15 6.32
C VAL A 36 -17.26 -0.88 6.75
N PRO A 37 -18.17 -1.30 5.86
CA PRO A 37 -19.12 -2.35 6.18
C PRO A 37 -18.33 -3.57 6.68
N ASN A 38 -18.85 -4.14 7.74
CA ASN A 38 -18.28 -5.13 8.63
C ASN A 38 -18.09 -6.52 7.97
N ASN A 39 -17.92 -6.56 6.65
CA ASN A 39 -17.58 -7.74 5.85
C ASN A 39 -16.09 -7.79 5.44
N GLU A 40 -15.33 -6.73 5.67
CA GLU A 40 -13.86 -6.77 5.63
C GLU A 40 -13.36 -6.85 7.07
N GLN A 41 -12.55 -7.87 7.40
CA GLN A 41 -11.95 -7.93 8.74
C GLN A 41 -11.16 -6.63 8.94
N PRO A 42 -11.51 -5.79 9.94
CA PRO A 42 -10.79 -4.56 10.17
C PRO A 42 -9.31 -4.93 10.34
N GLY A 43 -8.45 -4.22 9.61
CA GLY A 43 -7.01 -4.38 9.74
C GLY A 43 -6.60 -4.30 11.22
N CYS A 44 -5.45 -4.84 11.57
CA CYS A 44 -5.04 -4.99 12.97
C CYS A 44 -4.99 -3.67 13.79
N LEU A 45 -5.05 -2.51 13.14
CA LEU A 45 -5.15 -1.18 13.75
C LEU A 45 -6.59 -0.67 13.67
N ALA A 46 -7.34 -0.79 14.77
CA ALA A 46 -8.77 -0.46 14.84
C ALA A 46 -9.10 0.92 15.47
N GLY A 47 -8.08 1.75 15.76
CA GLY A 47 -8.30 3.03 16.46
C GLY A 47 -8.40 2.86 17.97
N TYR A 48 -9.18 3.69 18.64
CA TYR A 48 -9.39 3.64 20.09
C TYR A 48 -10.46 2.59 20.48
N PRO A 49 -10.52 2.15 21.76
CA PRO A 49 -11.50 1.15 22.22
C PRO A 49 -12.97 1.56 22.04
N ASP A 50 -13.24 2.85 21.87
CA ASP A 50 -14.56 3.43 21.55
C ASP A 50 -14.91 3.32 20.05
N GLY A 51 -14.06 2.68 19.24
CA GLY A 51 -14.24 2.53 17.80
C GLY A 51 -13.98 3.80 17.01
N THR A 52 -13.38 4.83 17.64
CA THR A 52 -13.11 6.12 17.00
C THR A 52 -11.65 6.28 16.60
N PHE A 53 -11.41 7.23 15.69
CA PHE A 53 -10.09 7.73 15.35
C PHE A 53 -10.03 9.21 15.72
N ARG A 54 -8.99 9.60 16.47
CA ARG A 54 -8.79 10.99 16.94
C ARG A 54 -7.73 11.69 16.09
N GLY A 55 -7.98 11.76 14.79
CA GLY A 55 -7.05 12.30 13.79
C GLY A 55 -6.90 13.82 13.82
N ASP A 56 -7.72 14.51 14.61
CA ASP A 56 -7.69 15.95 14.87
C ASP A 56 -6.55 16.36 15.81
N ARG A 57 -5.88 15.40 16.46
CA ARG A 57 -4.75 15.64 17.35
C ARG A 57 -3.56 14.72 17.04
N PRO A 58 -2.32 15.13 17.39
CA PRO A 58 -1.17 14.25 17.27
C PRO A 58 -1.29 13.05 18.21
N VAL A 59 -0.83 11.90 17.73
CA VAL A 59 -0.70 10.67 18.53
C VAL A 59 0.54 10.75 19.42
N THR A 60 0.42 10.32 20.68
CA THR A 60 1.60 10.18 21.55
C THR A 60 2.35 8.89 21.22
N ARG A 61 3.64 8.84 21.56
CA ARG A 61 4.44 7.60 21.42
C ARG A 61 3.83 6.42 22.17
N TYR A 62 3.20 6.68 23.32
CA TYR A 62 2.55 5.65 24.14
C TYR A 62 1.26 5.12 23.51
N GLU A 63 0.43 6.00 22.96
CA GLU A 63 -0.79 5.59 22.24
C GLU A 63 -0.45 4.78 21.00
N PHE A 64 0.59 5.18 20.26
CA PHE A 64 1.08 4.40 19.14
C PHE A 64 1.59 3.03 19.57
N ALA A 65 2.41 2.96 20.64
CA ALA A 65 2.92 1.69 21.15
C ALA A 65 1.80 0.74 21.60
N ALA A 66 0.76 1.26 22.26
CA ALA A 66 -0.41 0.49 22.67
C ALA A 66 -1.18 -0.06 21.46
N GLY A 67 -1.43 0.79 20.45
CA GLY A 67 -2.09 0.36 19.21
C GLY A 67 -1.28 -0.67 18.42
N LEU A 68 0.04 -0.49 18.36
CA LEU A 68 0.95 -1.44 17.73
C LEU A 68 0.98 -2.78 18.47
N ASN A 69 1.05 -2.77 19.80
CA ASN A 69 1.05 -3.99 20.60
C ASN A 69 -0.25 -4.78 20.39
N ALA A 70 -1.41 -4.11 20.42
CA ALA A 70 -2.70 -4.74 20.16
C ALA A 70 -2.77 -5.34 18.73
N CYS A 71 -2.22 -4.64 17.73
CA CYS A 71 -2.13 -5.18 16.37
C CYS A 71 -1.26 -6.45 16.33
N LEU A 72 -0.09 -6.44 16.97
CA LEU A 72 0.81 -7.60 16.99
C LEU A 72 0.17 -8.82 17.67
N ASP A 73 -0.57 -8.61 18.76
CA ASP A 73 -1.34 -9.66 19.43
C ASP A 73 -2.39 -10.25 18.48
N ARG A 74 -3.10 -9.40 17.72
CA ARG A 74 -4.07 -9.85 16.72
C ARG A 74 -3.41 -10.63 15.59
N VAL A 75 -2.25 -10.19 15.10
CA VAL A 75 -1.47 -10.91 14.07
C VAL A 75 -1.05 -12.29 14.58
N ASN A 76 -0.59 -12.39 15.83
CA ASN A 76 -0.23 -13.68 16.42
C ASN A 76 -1.41 -14.65 16.51
N GLN A 77 -2.62 -14.16 16.80
CA GLN A 77 -3.85 -14.97 16.79
C GLN A 77 -4.27 -15.40 15.37
N LEU A 78 -4.03 -14.56 14.37
CA LEU A 78 -4.33 -14.83 12.96
C LEU A 78 -3.35 -15.80 12.29
N LEU A 79 -2.30 -16.22 12.99
CA LEU A 79 -1.36 -17.24 12.54
C LEU A 79 -1.61 -18.57 13.29
N PRO A 80 -2.78 -19.22 13.10
CA PRO A 80 -3.21 -20.35 13.94
C PRO A 80 -2.32 -21.58 13.85
N ASN A 81 -1.43 -21.69 12.87
CA ASN A 81 -0.60 -22.88 12.66
C ASN A 81 0.82 -22.48 12.26
N ARG A 82 1.66 -22.13 13.25
CA ARG A 82 3.10 -21.87 12.99
C ARG A 82 3.83 -23.09 12.44
N GLU A 83 3.24 -24.27 12.59
CA GLU A 83 3.72 -25.55 12.06
C GLU A 83 3.56 -25.66 10.53
N ASN A 84 2.62 -24.93 9.94
CA ASN A 84 2.40 -24.87 8.48
C ASN A 84 3.04 -23.62 7.84
N LEU A 85 3.98 -22.98 8.53
CA LEU A 85 4.74 -21.88 7.93
C LEU A 85 5.67 -22.48 6.88
N ALA A 86 5.62 -21.93 5.67
CA ALA A 86 6.53 -22.31 4.60
C ALA A 86 7.97 -22.20 5.09
N THR A 87 8.69 -23.32 5.01
CA THR A 87 10.11 -23.38 5.30
C THR A 87 10.90 -22.75 4.15
N ARG A 88 12.13 -22.34 4.46
CA ARG A 88 13.06 -21.84 3.44
C ARG A 88 13.30 -22.86 2.32
N ALA A 89 13.38 -24.15 2.68
CA ALA A 89 13.57 -25.24 1.73
C ALA A 89 12.38 -25.38 0.77
N GLU A 90 11.14 -25.29 1.28
CA GLU A 90 9.94 -25.32 0.45
C GLU A 90 9.88 -24.11 -0.50
N PHE A 91 10.27 -22.93 -0.02
CA PHE A 91 10.35 -21.73 -0.85
C PHE A 91 11.39 -21.88 -1.98
N GLU A 92 12.57 -22.41 -1.67
CA GLU A 92 13.60 -22.69 -2.67
C GLU A 92 13.13 -23.73 -3.69
N ALA A 93 12.42 -24.78 -3.25
CA ALA A 93 11.81 -25.77 -4.13
C ALA A 93 10.74 -25.16 -5.06
N LEU A 94 9.92 -24.24 -4.57
CA LEU A 94 8.93 -23.52 -5.38
C LEU A 94 9.61 -22.67 -6.46
N ILE A 95 10.67 -21.94 -6.11
CA ILE A 95 11.43 -21.15 -7.08
C ILE A 95 11.99 -22.07 -8.17
N GLN A 96 12.52 -23.24 -7.79
CA GLN A 96 13.07 -24.17 -8.75
C GLN A 96 12.01 -24.72 -9.72
N ARG A 97 10.85 -25.13 -9.20
CA ARG A 97 9.72 -25.55 -10.05
C ARG A 97 9.26 -24.43 -10.99
N GLN A 98 9.21 -23.18 -10.51
CA GLN A 98 8.84 -22.06 -11.38
C GLN A 98 9.85 -21.86 -12.52
N ARG A 99 11.15 -22.06 -12.26
CA ARG A 99 12.19 -21.99 -13.30
C ARG A 99 12.03 -23.10 -14.34
N GLU A 100 11.78 -24.32 -13.89
CA GLU A 100 11.55 -25.48 -14.76
C GLU A 100 10.31 -25.28 -15.63
N LEU A 101 9.18 -24.88 -15.03
CA LEU A 101 7.95 -24.58 -15.74
C LEU A 101 8.15 -23.47 -16.79
N ASN A 102 8.89 -22.40 -16.45
CA ASN A 102 9.21 -21.34 -17.39
C ASN A 102 10.16 -21.80 -18.53
N ALA A 103 11.00 -22.81 -18.30
CA ALA A 103 11.82 -23.42 -19.34
C ALA A 103 10.97 -24.29 -20.27
N GLU A 104 10.09 -25.12 -19.70
CA GLU A 104 9.19 -25.99 -20.44
C GLU A 104 8.19 -25.20 -21.31
N ILE A 105 7.62 -24.10 -20.79
CA ILE A 105 6.76 -23.22 -21.58
C ILE A 105 7.52 -22.61 -22.76
N ARG A 106 8.80 -22.26 -22.59
CA ARG A 106 9.62 -21.72 -23.69
C ARG A 106 9.88 -22.78 -24.76
N GLU A 107 10.18 -24.00 -24.37
CA GLU A 107 10.34 -25.11 -25.30
C GLU A 107 9.03 -25.39 -26.06
N LEU A 108 7.90 -25.47 -25.34
CA LEU A 108 6.60 -25.71 -25.94
C LEU A 108 6.23 -24.61 -26.94
N ASN A 109 6.47 -23.34 -26.57
CA ASN A 109 6.27 -22.21 -27.48
C ASN A 109 7.19 -22.28 -28.70
N GLY A 110 8.43 -22.73 -28.55
CA GLY A 110 9.33 -22.97 -29.68
C GLY A 110 8.79 -24.02 -30.64
N ARG A 111 8.27 -25.14 -30.12
CA ARG A 111 7.65 -26.22 -30.91
C ARG A 111 6.35 -25.77 -31.60
N VAL A 112 5.53 -24.96 -30.94
CA VAL A 112 4.27 -24.45 -31.50
C VAL A 112 4.51 -23.36 -32.54
N SER A 113 5.56 -22.55 -32.37
CA SER A 113 5.85 -21.41 -33.26
C SER A 113 6.55 -21.80 -34.56
N GLY A 114 7.02 -23.05 -34.70
CA GLY A 114 7.45 -23.63 -35.97
C GLY A 114 8.60 -22.89 -36.65
N GLU A 115 9.83 -23.20 -36.22
CA GLU A 115 10.83 -23.76 -37.15
C GLU A 115 10.73 -25.29 -37.10
#